data_AF-A0A7J6MIE9-F1
#
_entry.id   AF-A0A7J6MIE9-F1
#
_cell.length_a   1.000
_cell.length_b   1.000
_cell.length_c   1.000
_cell.angle_alpha   90.00
_cell.angle_beta   90.00
_cell.angle_gamma   90.00
#
_symmetry.space_group_name_H-M   'P 1'
#
loop_
_entity.id
_entity.type
_entity.pdbx_description
1 polymer ?
#
loop_
_entity_poly.entity_id
_entity_poly.type
_entity_poly.pdbx_seq_one_letter_code
_entity_poly.pdbx_strand_id
1 'polypeptide(L)'
;MPSPRKGSTHRLRNDDEEPSSPQVDYGEEWEEIYREEEQARIAAGRPKKKASSSSSQKPRLNLWDDCENMPGAKPNATPVQREYFESRCLKVWKETAKESQAHEEERSRELELEEAECLENEITDLFEMFPLLDSALIQDIYLCSERDWDATVDTLLVKPDGIEGILEMMSYSAILADVIQLSLLWQYSDRCTDITLLALIDRLKLSGENDGLDAKVSKPPPKMDDENEFPLLIGRDDWQVVPRYIMEEGAAPSKPPESSYLAKAKASSSDKTAEKP
;
A
#
# COMPACT_ATOMS: atom_id res chain seq x y z
N MET A 1 -31.60 -54.41 -16.49
CA MET A 1 -30.72 -53.25 -16.73
C MET A 1 -30.81 -52.34 -15.51
N PRO A 2 -29.72 -52.04 -14.79
CA PRO A 2 -29.78 -51.20 -13.60
C PRO A 2 -29.69 -49.72 -13.98
N SER A 3 -30.54 -48.90 -13.37
CA SER A 3 -30.61 -47.44 -13.57
C SER A 3 -29.41 -46.71 -12.94
N PRO A 4 -28.98 -45.56 -13.50
CA PRO A 4 -27.89 -44.77 -12.95
C PRO A 4 -28.36 -44.04 -11.68
N ARG A 5 -27.66 -44.26 -10.57
CA ARG A 5 -27.83 -43.48 -9.34
C ARG A 5 -27.30 -42.07 -9.56
N LYS A 6 -28.15 -41.07 -9.29
CA LYS A 6 -27.78 -39.65 -9.29
C LYS A 6 -26.85 -39.40 -8.09
N GLY A 7 -25.61 -39.05 -8.37
CA GLY A 7 -24.65 -38.58 -7.37
C GLY A 7 -25.07 -37.21 -6.85
N SER A 8 -25.34 -37.16 -5.54
CA SER A 8 -25.57 -35.93 -4.80
C SER A 8 -24.22 -35.22 -4.63
N THR A 9 -23.98 -34.17 -5.41
CA THR A 9 -22.83 -33.29 -5.24
C THR A 9 -23.10 -32.38 -4.05
N HIS A 10 -22.56 -32.77 -2.90
CA HIS A 10 -22.43 -31.92 -1.73
C HIS A 10 -21.52 -30.74 -2.10
N ARG A 11 -22.11 -29.56 -2.33
CA ARG A 11 -21.38 -28.30 -2.38
C ARG A 11 -20.76 -28.08 -1.00
N LEU A 12 -19.46 -28.28 -0.89
CA LEU A 12 -18.67 -27.73 0.21
C LEU A 12 -18.78 -26.22 0.10
N ARG A 13 -19.48 -25.63 1.07
CA ARG A 13 -19.53 -24.20 1.30
C ARG A 13 -18.17 -23.89 1.93
N ASN A 14 -17.26 -23.32 1.15
CA ASN A 14 -16.09 -22.68 1.72
C ASN A 14 -16.63 -21.43 2.39
N ASP A 15 -16.79 -21.50 3.71
CA ASP A 15 -16.95 -20.32 4.54
C ASP A 15 -15.58 -19.63 4.52
N ASP A 16 -15.37 -18.81 3.48
CA ASP A 16 -14.28 -17.85 3.41
C ASP A 16 -14.54 -16.84 4.55
N GLU A 17 -14.12 -17.21 5.77
CA GLU A 17 -13.96 -16.26 6.86
C GLU A 17 -12.95 -15.22 6.37
N GLU A 18 -13.45 -14.07 5.89
CA GLU A 18 -12.64 -12.90 5.63
C GLU A 18 -11.78 -12.68 6.89
N PRO A 19 -10.44 -12.82 6.81
CA PRO A 19 -9.61 -12.45 7.93
C PRO A 19 -9.93 -11.00 8.23
N SER A 20 -10.50 -10.75 9.41
CA SER A 20 -10.79 -9.41 9.92
C SER A 20 -9.57 -8.55 9.62
N SER A 21 -9.70 -7.66 8.63
CA SER A 21 -8.59 -6.82 8.18
C SER A 21 -7.96 -6.19 9.42
N PRO A 22 -6.63 -6.24 9.58
CA PRO A 22 -5.97 -5.58 10.69
C PRO A 22 -6.46 -4.14 10.69
N GLN A 23 -7.05 -3.73 11.80
CA GLN A 23 -7.47 -2.36 12.02
C GLN A 23 -6.19 -1.55 12.19
N VAL A 24 -5.58 -1.17 11.07
CA VAL A 24 -4.46 -0.25 11.04
C VAL A 24 -5.03 1.07 11.56
N ASP A 25 -4.61 1.44 12.76
CA ASP A 25 -5.03 2.66 13.43
C ASP A 25 -4.33 3.84 12.76
N TYR A 26 -4.84 4.24 11.60
CA TYR A 26 -4.46 5.50 10.95
C TYR A 26 -4.96 6.73 11.74
N GLY A 27 -5.45 6.58 12.97
CA GLY A 27 -6.07 7.66 13.74
C GLY A 27 -5.10 8.76 14.15
N GLU A 28 -3.88 8.40 14.59
CA GLU A 28 -3.03 9.37 15.31
C GLU A 28 -2.30 10.35 14.37
N GLU A 29 -1.74 9.87 13.25
CA GLU A 29 -0.97 10.74 12.33
C GLU A 29 -1.87 11.71 11.55
N TRP A 30 -3.06 11.25 11.12
CA TRP A 30 -4.01 12.09 10.41
C TRP A 30 -4.67 13.13 11.32
N GLU A 31 -4.88 12.80 12.60
CA GLU A 31 -5.35 13.79 13.58
C GLU A 31 -4.33 14.90 13.81
N GLU A 32 -3.03 14.60 13.79
CA GLU A 32 -1.97 15.60 13.96
C GLU A 32 -1.90 16.57 12.78
N ILE A 33 -1.97 16.06 11.54
CA ILE A 33 -2.04 16.88 10.32
C ILE A 33 -3.28 17.81 10.36
N TYR A 34 -4.44 17.29 10.75
CA TYR A 34 -5.66 18.10 10.85
C TYR A 34 -5.56 19.17 11.93
N ARG A 35 -4.87 18.86 13.04
CA ARG A 35 -4.65 19.79 14.16
C ARG A 35 -3.69 20.90 13.74
N GLU A 36 -2.62 20.60 13.03
CA GLU A 36 -1.68 21.59 12.49
C GLU A 36 -2.33 22.47 11.41
N GLU A 37 -3.11 21.89 10.50
CA GLU A 37 -3.81 22.66 9.48
C GLU A 37 -4.86 23.60 10.09
N GLU A 38 -5.64 23.14 11.08
CA GLU A 38 -6.61 23.99 11.77
C GLU A 38 -5.92 25.08 12.60
N GLN A 39 -4.79 24.78 13.25
CA GLN A 39 -3.97 25.81 13.91
C GLN A 39 -3.44 26.84 12.91
N ALA A 40 -2.99 26.41 11.72
CA ALA A 40 -2.56 27.31 10.66
C ALA A 40 -3.71 28.20 10.15
N ARG A 41 -4.94 27.67 10.06
CA ARG A 41 -6.15 28.44 9.69
C ARG A 41 -6.54 29.47 10.75
N ILE A 42 -6.36 29.15 12.03
CA ILE A 42 -6.57 30.08 13.14
C ILE A 42 -5.49 31.17 13.13
N ALA A 43 -4.22 30.79 12.95
CA ALA A 43 -3.07 31.70 12.94
C ALA A 43 -3.06 32.64 11.73
N ALA A 44 -3.47 32.16 10.55
CA ALA A 44 -3.58 32.97 9.34
C ALA A 44 -4.63 34.08 9.44
N GLY A 45 -5.52 34.00 10.46
CA GLY A 45 -6.59 34.95 10.68
C GLY A 45 -7.65 34.85 9.60
N ARG A 46 -8.92 34.68 9.98
CA ARG A 46 -10.02 34.75 9.00
C ARG A 46 -9.91 36.09 8.26
N PRO A 47 -9.70 36.10 6.93
CA PRO A 47 -9.73 37.35 6.19
C PRO A 47 -11.10 37.97 6.44
N LYS A 48 -11.11 39.20 6.99
CA LYS A 48 -12.34 39.95 7.24
C LYS A 48 -13.01 40.17 5.88
N LYS A 49 -13.91 39.25 5.51
CA LYS A 49 -14.75 39.34 4.33
C LYS A 49 -15.57 40.61 4.49
N LYS A 50 -15.16 41.66 3.79
CA LYS A 50 -15.98 42.86 3.58
C LYS A 50 -17.35 42.34 3.11
N ALA A 51 -18.41 42.77 3.79
CA ALA A 51 -19.78 42.35 3.51
C ALA A 51 -20.15 42.68 2.06
N SER A 52 -19.83 41.78 1.14
CA SER A 52 -20.36 41.80 -0.22
C SER A 52 -21.81 41.35 -0.11
N SER A 53 -22.71 42.24 -0.50
CA SER A 53 -24.15 42.02 -0.64
C SER A 53 -24.47 40.58 -1.02
N SER A 54 -25.16 39.87 -0.15
CA SER A 54 -25.65 38.50 -0.33
C SER A 54 -26.63 38.45 -1.53
N SER A 55 -26.11 38.25 -2.73
CA SER A 55 -26.94 37.72 -3.81
C SER A 55 -27.36 36.33 -3.38
N SER A 56 -28.66 36.10 -3.29
CA SER A 56 -29.27 34.80 -2.98
C SER A 56 -28.86 33.77 -4.03
N GLN A 57 -27.67 33.18 -3.87
CA GLN A 57 -27.30 31.98 -4.60
C GLN A 57 -28.22 30.88 -4.10
N LYS A 58 -29.19 30.52 -4.94
CA LYS A 58 -29.98 29.30 -4.76
C LYS A 58 -28.99 28.15 -4.53
N PRO A 59 -29.26 27.26 -3.56
CA PRO A 59 -28.41 26.09 -3.35
C PRO A 59 -28.24 25.39 -4.70
N ARG A 60 -27.00 25.34 -5.19
CA ARG A 60 -26.68 24.59 -6.40
C ARG A 60 -26.72 23.13 -5.97
N LEU A 61 -27.75 22.41 -6.43
CA LEU A 61 -27.76 20.96 -6.29
C LEU A 61 -26.50 20.43 -6.99
N ASN A 62 -25.78 19.53 -6.33
CA ASN A 62 -24.69 18.80 -6.97
C ASN A 62 -25.32 17.95 -8.08
N LEU A 63 -25.16 18.39 -9.33
CA LEU A 63 -25.64 17.65 -10.50
C LEU A 63 -24.89 16.31 -10.68
N TRP A 64 -23.81 16.10 -9.94
CA TRP A 64 -23.03 14.87 -9.89
C TRP A 64 -23.67 13.80 -9.00
N ASP A 65 -24.52 14.19 -8.04
CA ASP A 65 -25.28 13.24 -7.20
C ASP A 65 -26.57 12.76 -7.91
N ASP A 66 -26.91 13.39 -9.03
CA ASP A 66 -28.08 13.03 -9.82
C ASP A 66 -27.69 11.99 -10.87
N CYS A 67 -27.99 10.72 -10.59
CA CYS A 67 -27.65 9.59 -11.43
C CYS A 67 -28.19 9.71 -12.87
N GLU A 68 -29.22 10.54 -13.09
CA GLU A 68 -29.78 10.82 -14.42
C GLU A 68 -28.84 11.64 -15.32
N ASN A 69 -27.86 12.35 -14.75
CA ASN A 69 -26.89 13.18 -15.48
C ASN A 69 -25.54 12.48 -15.72
N MET A 70 -25.35 11.26 -15.24
CA MET A 70 -24.11 10.52 -15.51
C MET A 70 -24.00 10.17 -17.00
N PRO A 71 -22.82 10.31 -17.63
CA PRO A 71 -22.61 9.88 -19.01
C PRO A 71 -23.00 8.40 -19.18
N GLY A 72 -23.96 8.14 -20.07
CA GLY A 72 -24.49 6.78 -20.31
C GLY A 72 -25.74 6.40 -19.49
N ALA A 73 -26.16 7.22 -18.53
CA ALA A 73 -27.43 7.01 -17.84
C ALA A 73 -28.62 7.26 -18.79
N LYS A 74 -29.56 6.32 -18.83
CA LYS A 74 -30.81 6.48 -19.59
C LYS A 74 -31.88 7.03 -18.64
N PRO A 75 -32.51 8.18 -18.93
CA PRO A 75 -33.51 8.80 -18.05
C PRO A 75 -34.77 7.95 -17.83
N ASN A 76 -34.94 6.83 -18.56
CA ASN A 76 -36.06 5.89 -18.42
C ASN A 76 -35.62 4.52 -17.86
N ALA A 77 -34.53 4.44 -17.10
CA ALA A 77 -34.08 3.19 -16.51
C ALA A 77 -35.13 2.63 -15.53
N THR A 78 -35.59 1.41 -15.81
CA THR A 78 -36.51 0.69 -14.91
C THR A 78 -35.84 0.39 -13.57
N PRO A 79 -36.60 0.24 -12.47
CA PRO A 79 -36.01 -0.07 -11.15
C PRO A 79 -35.07 -1.28 -11.17
N VAL A 80 -35.41 -2.33 -11.93
CA VAL A 80 -34.58 -3.54 -12.08
C VAL A 80 -33.24 -3.25 -12.76
N GLN A 81 -33.21 -2.35 -13.75
CA GLN A 81 -31.97 -1.95 -14.42
C GLN A 81 -31.06 -1.14 -13.50
N ARG A 82 -31.66 -0.31 -12.63
CA ARG A 82 -30.90 0.45 -11.62
C ARG A 82 -30.28 -0.49 -10.58
N GLU A 83 -31.06 -1.41 -10.02
CA GLU A 83 -30.55 -2.39 -9.05
C GLU A 83 -29.43 -3.26 -9.64
N TYR A 84 -29.56 -3.67 -10.91
CA TYR A 84 -28.50 -4.40 -11.62
C TYR A 84 -27.22 -3.58 -11.77
N PHE A 85 -27.35 -2.29 -12.15
CA PHE A 85 -26.23 -1.38 -12.27
C PHE A 85 -25.54 -1.15 -10.91
N GLU A 86 -26.31 -0.85 -9.86
CA GLU A 86 -25.80 -0.67 -8.50
C GLU A 86 -25.05 -1.91 -8.02
N SER A 87 -25.61 -3.10 -8.25
CA SER A 87 -24.96 -4.38 -7.93
C SER A 87 -23.62 -4.55 -8.65
N ARG A 88 -23.54 -4.15 -9.92
CA ARG A 88 -22.30 -4.20 -10.71
C ARG A 88 -21.28 -3.18 -10.20
N CYS A 89 -21.70 -1.96 -9.87
CA CYS A 89 -20.83 -0.94 -9.30
C CYS A 89 -20.25 -1.38 -7.95
N LEU A 90 -21.09 -1.93 -7.07
CA LEU A 90 -20.65 -2.49 -5.78
C LEU A 90 -19.64 -3.62 -5.99
N LYS A 91 -19.89 -4.49 -6.98
CA LYS A 91 -18.96 -5.57 -7.32
C LYS A 91 -17.61 -5.05 -7.77
N VAL A 92 -17.60 -4.11 -8.72
CA VAL A 92 -16.35 -3.48 -9.21
C VAL A 92 -15.62 -2.78 -8.07
N TRP A 93 -16.33 -2.02 -7.23
CA TRP A 93 -15.72 -1.35 -6.09
C TRP A 93 -15.08 -2.33 -5.10
N LYS A 94 -15.73 -3.44 -4.78
CA LYS A 94 -15.16 -4.50 -3.93
C LYS A 94 -13.92 -5.15 -4.56
N GLU A 95 -13.96 -5.41 -5.86
CA GLU A 95 -12.82 -5.97 -6.59
C GLU A 95 -11.64 -5.00 -6.58
N THR A 96 -11.87 -3.70 -6.84
CA THR A 96 -10.83 -2.65 -6.77
C THR A 96 -10.29 -2.47 -5.35
N ALA A 97 -11.14 -2.52 -4.32
CA ALA A 97 -10.70 -2.44 -2.93
C ALA A 97 -9.79 -3.62 -2.56
N LYS A 98 -10.16 -4.84 -2.98
CA LYS A 98 -9.35 -6.04 -2.78
C LYS A 98 -8.01 -5.97 -3.51
N GLU A 99 -8.01 -5.49 -4.76
CA GLU A 99 -6.78 -5.29 -5.54
C GLU A 99 -5.86 -4.26 -4.88
N SER A 100 -6.42 -3.13 -4.44
CA SER A 100 -5.67 -2.09 -3.71
C SER A 100 -5.07 -2.63 -2.42
N GLN A 101 -5.83 -3.42 -1.65
CA GLN A 101 -5.34 -4.06 -0.44
C GLN A 101 -4.20 -5.04 -0.74
N ALA A 102 -4.36 -5.90 -1.76
CA ALA A 102 -3.31 -6.84 -2.15
C ALA A 102 -2.01 -6.12 -2.57
N HIS A 103 -2.14 -4.99 -3.27
CA HIS A 103 -1.00 -4.16 -3.66
C HIS A 103 -0.32 -3.49 -2.45
N GLU A 104 -1.09 -3.02 -1.46
CA GLU A 104 -0.55 -2.47 -0.22
C GLU A 104 0.19 -3.54 0.60
N GLU A 105 -0.37 -4.75 0.70
CA GLU A 105 0.27 -5.90 1.35
C GLU A 105 1.54 -6.36 0.61
N GLU A 106 1.58 -6.26 -0.72
CA GLU A 106 2.79 -6.52 -1.51
C GLU A 106 3.85 -5.46 -1.25
N ARG A 107 3.49 -4.18 -1.27
CA ARG A 107 4.39 -3.08 -0.97
C ARG A 107 4.95 -3.15 0.45
N SER A 108 4.12 -3.54 1.42
CA SER A 108 4.56 -3.73 2.81
C SER A 108 5.64 -4.81 2.90
N ARG A 109 5.45 -5.94 2.20
CA ARG A 109 6.44 -7.02 2.15
C ARG A 109 7.74 -6.60 1.46
N GLU A 110 7.66 -5.77 0.43
CA GLU A 110 8.83 -5.23 -0.25
C GLU A 110 9.63 -4.30 0.67
N LEU A 111 8.96 -3.41 1.41
CA LEU A 111 9.60 -2.53 2.39
C LEU A 111 10.26 -3.31 3.55
N GLU A 112 9.60 -4.35 4.07
CA GLU A 112 10.19 -5.22 5.11
C GLU A 112 11.48 -5.90 4.62
N LEU A 113 11.50 -6.31 3.35
CA LEU A 113 12.69 -6.91 2.73
C LEU A 113 13.80 -5.88 2.53
N GLU A 114 13.47 -4.69 2.01
CA GLU A 114 14.42 -3.59 1.84
C GLU A 114 15.03 -3.16 3.18
N GLU A 115 14.22 -3.09 4.24
CA GLU A 115 14.68 -2.80 5.59
C GLU A 115 15.63 -3.88 6.11
N ALA A 116 15.31 -5.16 5.91
CA ALA A 116 16.19 -6.26 6.29
C ALA A 116 17.53 -6.22 5.54
N GLU A 117 17.52 -5.95 4.23
CA GLU A 117 18.74 -5.78 3.43
C GLU A 117 19.57 -4.58 3.91
N CYS A 118 18.93 -3.46 4.24
CA CYS A 118 19.61 -2.29 4.79
C CYS A 118 20.34 -2.63 6.10
N LEU A 119 19.66 -3.33 7.01
CA LEU A 119 20.24 -3.77 8.28
C LEU A 119 21.42 -4.73 8.10
N GLU A 120 21.31 -5.68 7.17
CA GLU A 120 22.41 -6.61 6.87
C GLU A 120 23.64 -5.88 6.33
N ASN A 121 23.44 -4.86 5.48
CA ASN A 121 24.54 -4.04 4.96
C ASN A 121 25.22 -3.24 6.08
N GLU A 122 24.45 -2.60 6.96
CA GLU A 122 24.99 -1.85 8.10
C GLU A 122 25.76 -2.76 9.07
N ILE A 123 25.21 -3.94 9.41
CA ILE A 123 25.92 -4.91 10.26
C ILE A 123 27.22 -5.38 9.59
N THR A 124 27.20 -5.57 8.27
CA THR A 124 28.40 -5.94 7.50
C THR A 124 29.46 -4.85 7.58
N ASP A 125 29.08 -3.58 7.43
CA ASP A 125 30.00 -2.44 7.56
C ASP A 125 30.60 -2.35 8.99
N LEU A 126 29.80 -2.61 10.04
CA LEU A 126 30.30 -2.70 11.41
C LEU A 126 31.32 -3.83 11.57
N PHE A 127 31.05 -4.99 10.97
CA PHE A 127 31.96 -6.14 11.01
C PHE A 127 33.29 -5.84 10.32
N GLU A 128 33.29 -5.10 9.20
CA GLU A 128 34.52 -4.67 8.53
C GLU A 128 35.38 -3.75 9.39
N MET A 129 34.77 -2.88 10.20
CA MET A 129 35.49 -2.04 11.16
C MET A 129 36.03 -2.82 12.37
N PHE A 130 35.35 -3.89 12.76
CA PHE A 130 35.64 -4.67 13.95
C PHE A 130 35.82 -6.18 13.65
N PRO A 131 36.79 -6.57 12.80
CA PRO A 131 36.90 -7.96 12.30
C PRO A 131 37.31 -8.98 13.36
N LEU A 132 37.70 -8.54 14.57
CA LEU A 132 38.04 -9.40 15.70
C LEU A 132 36.86 -9.68 16.62
N LEU A 133 35.76 -8.93 16.48
CA LEU A 133 34.54 -9.10 17.25
C LEU A 133 33.63 -10.13 16.58
N ASP A 134 32.85 -10.85 17.39
CA ASP A 134 31.87 -11.81 16.90
C ASP A 134 30.72 -11.08 16.22
N SER A 135 30.30 -11.54 15.04
CA SER A 135 29.24 -10.90 14.25
C SER A 135 27.90 -10.93 14.99
N ALA A 136 27.63 -12.00 15.74
CA ALA A 136 26.42 -12.12 16.54
C ALA A 136 26.37 -11.04 17.64
N LEU A 137 27.50 -10.80 18.31
CA LEU A 137 27.60 -9.75 19.32
C LEU A 137 27.40 -8.35 18.74
N ILE A 138 27.97 -8.07 17.57
CA ILE A 138 27.77 -6.78 16.87
C ILE A 138 26.30 -6.58 16.55
N GLN A 139 25.64 -7.61 16.01
CA GLN A 139 24.21 -7.57 15.70
C GLN A 139 23.36 -7.31 16.95
N ASP A 140 23.63 -8.00 18.06
CA ASP A 140 22.89 -7.82 19.30
C ASP A 140 23.06 -6.41 19.86
N ILE A 141 24.28 -5.86 19.87
CA ILE A 141 24.55 -4.49 20.35
C ILE A 141 23.87 -3.47 19.43
N TYR A 142 23.90 -3.67 18.11
CA TYR A 142 23.26 -2.80 17.15
C TYR A 142 21.74 -2.76 17.33
N LEU A 143 21.11 -3.93 17.52
CA LEU A 143 19.67 -4.02 17.82
C LEU A 143 19.32 -3.43 19.19
N CYS A 144 20.18 -3.58 20.21
CA CYS A 144 19.98 -2.95 21.52
C CYS A 144 20.14 -1.43 21.49
N SER A 145 20.84 -0.89 20.50
CA SER A 145 21.11 0.55 20.36
C SER A 145 20.08 1.24 19.45
N GLU A 146 18.88 0.66 19.29
CA GLU A 146 17.81 1.18 18.42
C GLU A 146 18.27 1.44 16.97
N ARG A 147 19.25 0.66 16.48
CA ARG A 147 19.87 0.81 15.15
C ARG A 147 20.62 2.14 14.97
N ASP A 148 21.02 2.78 16.06
CA ASP A 148 21.91 3.93 16.01
C ASP A 148 23.36 3.46 15.82
N TRP A 149 23.90 3.76 14.63
CA TRP A 149 25.27 3.45 14.26
C TRP A 149 26.30 4.05 15.21
N ASP A 150 26.17 5.33 15.55
CA ASP A 150 27.15 6.05 16.36
C ASP A 150 27.13 5.53 17.80
N ALA A 151 25.94 5.31 18.37
CA ALA A 151 25.79 4.71 19.69
C ALA A 151 26.35 3.28 19.75
N THR A 152 26.18 2.51 18.68
CA THR A 152 26.72 1.15 18.57
C THR A 152 28.25 1.19 18.54
N VAL A 153 28.83 2.03 17.69
CA VAL A 153 30.30 2.19 17.59
C VAL A 153 30.87 2.68 18.92
N ASP A 154 30.25 3.67 19.57
CA ASP A 154 30.66 4.15 20.88
C ASP A 154 30.63 3.02 21.92
N THR A 155 29.58 2.21 21.92
CA THR A 155 29.45 1.05 22.82
C THR A 155 30.54 0.01 22.57
N LEU A 156 30.86 -0.26 21.31
CA LEU A 156 31.95 -1.18 20.92
C LEU A 156 33.34 -0.63 21.30
N LEU A 157 33.54 0.70 21.23
CA LEU A 157 34.80 1.36 21.56
C LEU A 157 35.02 1.54 23.08
N VAL A 158 33.95 1.68 23.87
CA VAL A 158 34.04 2.08 25.30
C VAL A 158 34.67 1.01 26.22
N LYS A 159 34.79 -0.27 25.81
CA LYS A 159 35.95 -1.17 26.13
C LYS A 159 35.67 -2.66 25.82
N PRO A 160 36.60 -3.38 25.15
CA PRO A 160 36.56 -4.84 25.01
C PRO A 160 36.95 -5.60 26.30
N ASP A 161 37.50 -4.94 27.32
CA ASP A 161 37.92 -5.58 28.59
C ASP A 161 36.77 -5.78 29.59
N GLY A 162 35.55 -5.34 29.26
CA GLY A 162 34.38 -5.28 30.16
C GLY A 162 33.15 -6.02 29.65
N ILE A 163 33.32 -7.06 28.81
CA ILE A 163 32.23 -7.86 28.22
C ILE A 163 31.29 -8.45 29.30
N GLU A 164 31.77 -8.64 30.53
CA GLU A 164 30.97 -9.14 31.66
C GLU A 164 29.74 -8.27 31.96
N GLY A 165 29.81 -6.95 31.78
CA GLY A 165 28.65 -6.06 32.02
C GLY A 165 27.59 -6.13 30.91
N ILE A 166 28.00 -6.41 29.66
CA ILE A 166 27.09 -6.51 28.51
C ILE A 166 26.34 -7.85 28.55
N LEU A 167 27.03 -8.94 28.91
CA LEU A 167 26.39 -10.24 29.11
C LEU A 167 25.35 -10.21 30.24
N GLU A 168 25.59 -9.42 31.29
CA GLU A 168 24.61 -9.24 32.36
C GLU A 168 23.35 -8.55 31.81
N MET A 169 23.49 -7.45 31.05
CA MET A 169 22.35 -6.78 30.39
C MET A 169 21.62 -7.66 29.36
N MET A 170 22.35 -8.44 28.56
CA MET A 170 21.74 -9.35 27.57
C MET A 170 20.99 -10.51 28.23
N SER A 171 21.42 -10.98 29.40
CA SER A 171 20.63 -11.97 30.16
C SER A 171 19.30 -11.38 30.64
N TYR A 172 19.27 -10.09 31.00
CA TYR A 172 18.03 -9.41 31.37
C TYR A 172 17.11 -9.19 30.17
N SER A 173 17.65 -8.89 28.98
CA SER A 173 16.83 -8.69 27.77
C SER A 173 16.19 -10.00 27.28
N ALA A 174 16.89 -11.13 27.33
CA ALA A 174 16.32 -12.43 27.00
C ALA A 174 15.15 -12.80 27.94
N ILE A 175 15.32 -12.57 29.25
CA ILE A 175 14.26 -12.80 30.24
C ILE A 175 13.10 -11.82 30.02
N LEU A 176 13.38 -10.56 29.68
CA LEU A 176 12.35 -9.56 29.35
C LEU A 176 11.59 -9.92 28.06
N ALA A 177 12.27 -10.40 27.02
CA ALA A 177 11.64 -10.83 25.78
C ALA A 177 10.71 -12.02 26.02
N ASP A 178 11.13 -13.02 26.80
CA ASP A 178 10.28 -14.14 27.21
C ASP A 178 9.09 -13.66 28.05
N VAL A 179 9.30 -12.73 28.98
CA VAL A 179 8.23 -12.16 29.82
C VAL A 179 7.25 -11.33 28.98
N ILE A 180 7.73 -10.57 28.00
CA ILE A 180 6.88 -9.78 27.09
C ILE A 180 6.11 -10.72 26.15
N GLN A 181 6.74 -11.74 25.58
CA GLN A 181 6.04 -12.75 24.77
C GLN A 181 4.98 -13.47 25.59
N LEU A 182 5.29 -13.89 26.82
CA LEU A 182 4.32 -14.49 27.73
C LEU A 182 3.19 -13.51 28.07
N SER A 183 3.48 -12.23 28.29
CA SER A 183 2.47 -11.21 28.59
C SER A 183 1.57 -10.91 27.39
N LEU A 184 2.13 -10.85 26.18
CA LEU A 184 1.36 -10.68 24.94
C LEU A 184 0.48 -11.91 24.70
N LEU A 185 1.01 -13.13 24.94
CA LEU A 185 0.23 -14.36 24.90
C LEU A 185 -0.92 -14.34 25.92
N TRP A 186 -0.66 -13.82 27.12
CA TRP A 186 -1.66 -13.70 28.18
C TRP A 186 -2.74 -12.67 27.84
N GLN A 187 -2.36 -11.53 27.27
CA GLN A 187 -3.28 -10.47 26.85
C GLN A 187 -4.15 -10.90 25.65
N TYR A 188 -3.63 -11.80 24.80
CA TYR A 188 -4.39 -12.46 23.74
C TYR A 188 -5.33 -13.56 24.27
N SER A 189 -4.99 -14.19 25.41
CA SER A 189 -5.76 -15.28 26.01
C SER A 189 -7.09 -14.82 26.63
N ASP A 190 -7.24 -13.56 27.04
CA ASP A 190 -8.48 -13.05 27.65
C ASP A 190 -9.65 -12.90 26.66
N ARG A 191 -9.42 -13.05 25.35
CA ARG A 191 -10.47 -12.96 24.31
C ARG A 191 -10.75 -14.26 23.55
N CYS A 192 -10.02 -15.34 23.79
CA CYS A 192 -10.22 -16.61 23.10
C CYS A 192 -10.11 -17.77 24.10
N THR A 193 -11.25 -18.21 24.62
CA THR A 193 -11.32 -19.43 25.42
C THR A 193 -11.05 -20.67 24.55
N ASP A 194 -10.06 -21.45 24.98
CA ASP A 194 -9.77 -22.88 24.77
C ASP A 194 -9.52 -23.47 23.37
N ILE A 195 -9.96 -22.89 22.25
CA ILE A 195 -9.87 -23.60 20.94
C ILE A 195 -8.56 -23.33 20.19
N THR A 196 -8.01 -22.12 20.25
CA THR A 196 -6.80 -21.73 19.49
C THR A 196 -5.51 -22.25 20.11
N LEU A 197 -5.43 -22.39 21.44
CA LEU A 197 -4.23 -22.90 22.11
C LEU A 197 -3.95 -24.38 21.77
N LEU A 198 -4.99 -25.21 21.65
CA LEU A 198 -4.83 -26.61 21.23
C LEU A 198 -4.42 -26.72 19.75
N ALA A 199 -4.95 -25.86 18.88
CA ALA A 199 -4.57 -25.83 17.47
C ALA A 199 -3.12 -25.37 17.25
N LEU A 200 -2.62 -24.44 18.06
CA LEU A 200 -1.23 -23.96 17.96
C LEU A 200 -0.23 -25.02 18.49
N ILE A 201 -0.60 -25.73 19.57
CA ILE A 201 0.20 -26.85 20.10
C ILE A 201 0.27 -28.02 19.12
N ASP A 202 -0.81 -28.35 18.42
CA ASP A 202 -0.78 -29.36 17.35
C ASP A 202 0.02 -28.89 16.13
N ARG A 203 0.00 -27.59 15.81
CA ARG A 203 0.78 -27.03 14.69
C ARG A 203 2.29 -27.02 14.98
N LEU A 204 2.69 -26.82 16.23
CA LEU A 204 4.10 -26.93 16.66
C LEU A 204 4.60 -28.38 16.72
N LYS A 205 3.71 -29.37 16.79
CA LYS A 205 4.07 -30.80 16.73
C LYS A 205 4.17 -31.38 15.30
N LEU A 206 3.74 -30.64 14.29
CA LEU A 206 3.66 -31.12 12.89
C LEU A 206 4.65 -30.44 11.94
N SER A 207 5.63 -29.66 12.42
CA SER A 207 6.63 -28.99 11.56
C SER A 207 7.81 -29.88 11.13
N GLY A 208 7.74 -31.19 11.36
CA GLY A 208 8.62 -32.16 10.71
C GLY A 208 7.90 -32.83 9.54
N GLU A 209 8.48 -32.76 8.34
CA GLU A 209 7.95 -33.21 7.05
C GLU A 209 6.92 -32.29 6.39
N ASN A 210 7.34 -31.58 5.34
CA ASN A 210 6.57 -31.54 4.10
C ASN A 210 7.50 -31.38 2.90
N ASP A 211 7.57 -32.47 2.15
CA ASP A 211 8.16 -32.59 0.82
C ASP A 211 7.49 -31.65 -0.20
N GLY A 212 8.26 -31.38 -1.26
CA GLY A 212 8.01 -30.39 -2.28
C GLY A 212 6.64 -30.41 -2.94
N LEU A 213 6.11 -29.20 -3.15
CA LEU A 213 5.09 -28.92 -4.16
C LEU A 213 5.66 -27.91 -5.15
N ASP A 214 5.98 -28.42 -6.35
CA ASP A 214 6.34 -27.66 -7.53
C ASP A 214 5.28 -26.61 -7.87
N ALA A 215 5.59 -25.35 -7.56
CA ALA A 215 4.83 -24.20 -8.02
C ALA A 215 4.96 -24.08 -9.55
N LYS A 216 3.88 -24.42 -10.26
CA LYS A 216 3.75 -24.14 -11.69
C LYS A 216 3.67 -22.63 -11.90
N VAL A 217 4.80 -22.06 -12.27
CA VAL A 217 4.99 -20.70 -12.78
C VAL A 217 3.89 -20.38 -13.82
N SER A 218 3.00 -19.44 -13.48
CA SER A 218 2.05 -18.89 -14.44
C SER A 218 2.83 -18.08 -15.48
N LYS A 219 2.49 -18.25 -16.75
CA LYS A 219 3.15 -17.51 -17.83
C LYS A 219 2.80 -16.03 -17.69
N PRO A 220 3.77 -15.12 -17.86
CA PRO A 220 3.48 -13.68 -17.84
C PRO A 220 2.50 -13.31 -18.95
N PRO A 221 1.63 -12.32 -18.71
CA PRO A 221 0.68 -11.87 -19.72
C PRO A 221 1.42 -11.39 -20.98
N PRO A 222 0.85 -11.64 -22.18
CA PRO A 222 1.47 -11.23 -23.43
C PRO A 222 1.63 -9.71 -23.47
N LYS A 223 2.83 -9.24 -23.83
CA LYS A 223 3.10 -7.83 -24.09
C LYS A 223 2.38 -7.43 -25.38
N MET A 224 1.62 -6.34 -25.32
CA MET A 224 0.82 -5.83 -26.43
C MET A 224 1.51 -4.57 -26.96
N ASP A 225 2.08 -4.65 -28.16
CA ASP A 225 2.98 -3.62 -28.71
C ASP A 225 2.25 -2.46 -29.42
N ASP A 226 0.92 -2.54 -29.59
CA ASP A 226 0.14 -1.54 -30.32
C ASP A 226 -0.99 -1.00 -29.44
N GLU A 227 -0.80 0.21 -28.91
CA GLU A 227 -1.77 0.91 -28.05
C GLU A 227 -3.10 1.22 -28.78
N ASN A 228 -3.10 1.16 -30.12
CA ASN A 228 -4.29 1.39 -30.94
C ASN A 228 -5.08 0.12 -31.24
N GLU A 229 -4.58 -1.06 -30.89
CA GLU A 229 -5.22 -2.34 -31.18
C GLU A 229 -6.00 -2.88 -29.97
N PHE A 230 -6.56 -2.00 -29.13
CA PHE A 230 -7.47 -2.45 -28.09
C PHE A 230 -8.70 -3.10 -28.74
N PRO A 231 -8.94 -4.41 -28.55
CA PRO A 231 -10.08 -5.07 -29.16
C PRO A 231 -11.34 -4.39 -28.66
N LEU A 232 -12.22 -4.00 -29.59
CA LEU A 232 -13.56 -3.49 -29.26
C LEU A 232 -14.25 -4.53 -28.37
N LEU A 233 -14.26 -4.27 -27.06
CA LEU A 233 -14.93 -5.10 -26.07
C LEU A 233 -16.43 -4.88 -26.23
N ILE A 234 -17.00 -5.49 -27.27
CA ILE A 234 -18.44 -5.65 -27.41
C ILE A 234 -18.81 -6.76 -26.44
N GLY A 235 -19.29 -6.37 -25.25
CA GLY A 235 -19.92 -7.31 -24.33
C GLY A 235 -21.15 -7.95 -24.98
N ARG A 236 -21.56 -9.13 -24.49
CA ARG A 236 -22.78 -9.84 -24.94
C ARG A 236 -24.08 -9.05 -24.72
N ASP A 237 -23.99 -7.95 -23.99
CA ASP A 237 -25.02 -7.02 -23.56
C ASP A 237 -25.09 -5.75 -24.44
N ASP A 238 -24.39 -5.72 -25.58
CA ASP A 238 -24.34 -4.58 -26.51
C ASP A 238 -23.85 -3.26 -25.88
N TRP A 239 -23.16 -3.34 -24.74
CA TRP A 239 -22.48 -2.19 -24.15
C TRP A 239 -21.15 -1.96 -24.89
N GLN A 240 -21.04 -0.82 -25.57
CA GLN A 240 -19.79 -0.35 -26.19
C GLN A 240 -19.15 0.72 -25.31
N VAL A 241 -17.89 0.50 -24.93
CA VAL A 241 -17.01 1.58 -24.46
C VAL A 241 -16.53 2.31 -25.71
N VAL A 242 -17.04 3.52 -25.95
CA VAL A 242 -16.64 4.34 -27.09
C VAL A 242 -15.18 4.78 -26.87
N PRO A 243 -14.25 4.43 -27.77
CA PRO A 243 -12.87 4.85 -27.66
C PRO A 243 -12.72 6.37 -27.57
N ARG A 244 -11.78 6.82 -26.75
CA ARG A 244 -11.59 8.25 -26.42
C ARG A 244 -11.40 9.14 -27.65
N TYR A 245 -10.72 8.64 -28.68
CA TYR A 245 -10.48 9.38 -29.93
C TYR A 245 -11.76 9.72 -30.70
N ILE A 246 -12.83 8.93 -30.56
CA ILE A 246 -14.12 9.19 -31.21
C ILE A 246 -14.87 10.34 -30.50
N MET A 247 -14.62 10.55 -29.20
CA MET A 247 -15.20 11.67 -28.47
C MET A 247 -14.53 13.02 -28.80
N GLU A 248 -13.27 13.00 -29.24
CA GLU A 248 -12.51 14.23 -29.56
C GLU A 248 -12.78 14.75 -30.98
N GLU A 249 -13.23 13.90 -31.92
CA GLU A 249 -13.45 14.28 -33.32
C GLU A 249 -14.74 15.09 -33.56
N GLY A 250 -15.59 15.26 -32.53
CA GLY A 250 -16.83 16.05 -32.58
C GLY A 250 -16.72 17.49 -32.06
N ALA A 251 -15.60 17.87 -31.44
CA ALA A 251 -15.38 19.23 -30.96
C ALA A 251 -14.82 20.09 -32.10
N ALA A 252 -15.62 21.04 -32.59
CA ALA A 252 -15.23 21.98 -33.63
C ALA A 252 -13.81 22.54 -33.40
N PRO A 253 -12.97 22.66 -34.44
CA PRO A 253 -11.56 23.06 -34.30
C PRO A 253 -11.47 24.51 -33.80
N SER A 254 -11.41 24.69 -32.49
CA SER A 254 -10.95 25.93 -31.90
C SER A 254 -9.45 26.00 -32.10
N LYS A 255 -9.04 26.95 -32.95
CA LYS A 255 -7.69 27.40 -33.30
C LYS A 255 -6.56 26.84 -32.41
N PRO A 256 -5.48 26.30 -33.01
CA PRO A 256 -4.32 25.86 -32.25
C PRO A 256 -3.73 27.04 -31.45
N PRO A 257 -3.36 26.86 -30.18
CA PRO A 257 -2.59 27.84 -29.45
C PRO A 257 -1.22 27.97 -30.13
N GLU A 258 -0.86 29.19 -30.52
CA GLU A 258 0.47 29.52 -31.02
C GLU A 258 1.51 29.08 -29.99
N SER A 259 2.20 27.98 -30.32
CA SER A 259 3.28 27.39 -29.54
C SER A 259 4.43 28.40 -29.41
N SER A 260 4.56 28.94 -28.20
CA SER A 260 5.58 29.87 -27.69
C SER A 260 7.03 29.32 -27.64
N TYR A 261 7.29 28.11 -28.16
CA TYR A 261 8.59 27.45 -28.01
C TYR A 261 9.70 27.91 -28.96
N LEU A 262 9.48 28.90 -29.83
CA LEU A 262 10.49 29.40 -30.79
C LEU A 262 11.23 30.68 -30.38
N ALA A 263 11.12 31.13 -29.12
CA ALA A 263 11.74 32.40 -28.69
C ALA A 263 13.10 32.28 -27.96
N LYS A 264 13.69 31.09 -27.76
CA LYS A 264 14.87 30.95 -26.88
C LYS A 264 16.17 30.40 -27.51
N ALA A 265 16.29 30.38 -28.83
CA ALA A 265 17.49 29.89 -29.53
C ALA A 265 18.42 30.98 -30.11
N LYS A 266 18.34 32.24 -29.63
CA LYS A 266 19.25 33.34 -30.05
C LYS A 266 19.77 34.12 -28.85
N ALA A 267 20.63 33.52 -28.02
CA ALA A 267 21.36 34.29 -27.01
C ALA A 267 22.72 33.68 -26.59
N SER A 268 23.31 32.76 -27.35
CA SER A 268 24.63 32.19 -27.03
C SER A 268 25.54 32.20 -28.26
N SER A 269 25.99 33.40 -28.64
CA SER A 269 27.01 33.60 -29.68
C SER A 269 27.74 34.91 -29.41
N SER A 270 28.53 34.97 -28.33
CA SER A 270 29.63 35.93 -28.20
C SER A 270 30.45 35.59 -26.97
N ASP A 271 31.39 34.67 -27.10
CA ASP A 271 32.68 34.89 -26.44
C ASP A 271 33.76 34.07 -27.14
N LYS A 272 34.54 34.73 -27.98
CA LYS A 272 35.73 34.18 -28.59
C LYS A 272 36.78 35.26 -28.71
N THR A 273 37.90 34.99 -28.04
CA THR A 273 39.28 35.32 -28.44
C THR A 273 39.71 36.79 -28.42
N ALA A 274 40.53 37.13 -27.43
CA ALA A 274 41.73 37.94 -27.64
C ALA A 274 42.82 37.54 -26.62
N GLU A 275 43.62 36.54 -27.00
CA GLU A 275 44.90 36.21 -26.39
C GLU A 275 45.99 36.61 -27.39
N LYS A 276 46.87 37.55 -27.00
CA LYS A 276 48.28 37.72 -27.41
C LYS A 276 48.80 39.12 -27.05
N PRO A 277 50.13 39.31 -26.96
CA PRO A 277 51.17 38.49 -26.33
C PRO A 277 51.79 39.18 -25.11
#